data_AF-A0A2S6QYG9-F1
#
_entry.id   AF-A0A2S6QYG9-F1
#
_cell.length_a   1.000
_cell.length_b   1.000
_cell.length_c   1.000
_cell.angle_alpha   90.00
_cell.angle_beta   90.00
_cell.angle_gamma   90.00
#
_symmetry.space_group_name_H-M   'P 1'
#
loop_
_entity.id
_entity.type
_entity.pdbx_description
1 polymer ?
#
loop_
_entity_poly.entity_id
_entity_poly.type
_entity_poly.pdbx_seq_one_letter_code
_entity_poly.pdbx_strand_id
1 'polypeptide(L)'
;MSENKETDALELNELEGETPAGAAVEPSSPAEPDAGLEAVYDIPVKVSAVLGTCDLQIHQLLKLGRGAVVELDRKVGEAVDILVNDRLVARGEVVIVEDKLGITMTEIVKSR
;
A
#
# COMPACT_ATOMS: atom_id res chain seq x y z
N MET A 1 -18.38 70.51 -25.96
CA MET A 1 -19.74 70.97 -25.61
C MET A 1 -20.67 70.18 -26.51
N SER A 2 -21.13 69.05 -25.99
CA SER A 2 -22.51 68.85 -25.52
C SER A 2 -23.46 68.70 -26.71
N GLU A 3 -23.92 67.50 -26.97
CA GLU A 3 -25.32 67.18 -26.66
C GLU A 3 -25.56 65.68 -26.68
N ASN A 4 -26.22 65.24 -25.63
CA ASN A 4 -26.62 63.89 -25.26
C ASN A 4 -28.08 63.75 -25.71
N LYS A 5 -28.50 62.65 -26.33
CA LYS A 5 -29.94 62.34 -26.41
C LYS A 5 -30.24 60.83 -26.56
N GLU A 6 -31.12 60.42 -25.65
CA GLU A 6 -31.96 59.22 -25.61
C GLU A 6 -31.31 57.83 -25.40
N THR A 7 -31.13 57.54 -24.11
CA THR A 7 -31.60 56.35 -23.38
C THR A 7 -32.56 55.41 -24.12
N ASP A 8 -32.13 54.15 -24.28
CA ASP A 8 -32.99 52.99 -24.53
C ASP A 8 -33.24 52.25 -23.20
N ALA A 9 -34.46 51.74 -23.08
CA ALA A 9 -35.12 51.38 -21.84
C ALA A 9 -34.55 50.13 -21.14
N LEU A 10 -34.41 50.22 -19.82
CA LEU A 10 -34.36 49.07 -18.93
C LEU A 10 -35.60 49.16 -18.03
N GLU A 11 -36.60 48.33 -18.31
CA GLU A 11 -37.76 48.16 -17.44
C GLU A 11 -37.34 47.47 -16.14
N LEU A 12 -37.55 48.20 -15.05
CA LEU A 12 -37.46 47.73 -13.67
C LEU A 12 -38.80 47.06 -13.32
N ASN A 13 -38.77 45.79 -12.94
CA ASN A 13 -39.87 45.17 -12.20
C ASN A 13 -39.33 44.66 -10.87
N GLU A 14 -39.48 45.48 -9.84
CA GLU A 14 -39.44 45.08 -8.45
C GLU A 14 -40.81 44.50 -8.06
N LEU A 15 -40.79 43.29 -7.50
CA LEU A 15 -41.83 42.82 -6.59
C LEU A 15 -41.16 42.02 -5.47
N GLU A 16 -41.25 42.61 -4.28
CA GLU A 16 -40.71 42.12 -3.02
C GLU A 16 -41.29 40.77 -2.58
N GLY A 17 -40.40 39.95 -2.01
CA GLY A 17 -40.60 39.37 -0.68
C GLY A 17 -41.65 38.28 -0.49
N GLU A 18 -41.20 37.03 -0.42
CA GLU A 18 -41.59 36.12 0.69
C GLU A 18 -40.54 35.01 0.82
N THR A 19 -39.84 35.01 1.97
CA THR A 19 -39.01 33.89 2.43
C THR A 19 -39.88 32.67 2.73
N PRO A 20 -39.43 31.47 2.35
CA PRO A 20 -39.35 30.38 3.32
C PRO A 20 -37.91 29.90 3.38
N ALA A 21 -37.27 29.99 4.54
CA ALA A 21 -37.31 28.94 5.56
C ALA A 21 -36.70 27.63 5.02
N GLY A 22 -35.59 27.26 5.67
CA GLY A 22 -34.67 26.27 5.18
C GLY A 22 -35.27 24.89 4.91
N ALA A 23 -34.67 24.22 3.94
CA ALA A 23 -34.66 22.78 3.85
C ALA A 23 -33.26 22.36 3.39
N ALA A 24 -32.47 21.97 4.40
CA ALA A 24 -31.36 21.04 4.36
C ALA A 24 -30.27 21.27 3.29
N VAL A 25 -29.22 22.00 3.68
CA VAL A 25 -27.87 21.50 3.40
C VAL A 25 -27.79 20.16 4.11
N GLU A 26 -27.91 19.06 3.37
CA GLU A 26 -27.72 17.73 3.94
C GLU A 26 -26.32 17.65 4.55
N PRO A 27 -26.19 17.39 5.86
CA PRO A 27 -24.91 17.17 6.47
C PRO A 27 -24.44 15.78 6.07
N SER A 28 -23.26 15.72 5.45
CA SER A 28 -22.29 14.64 5.58
C SER A 28 -22.87 13.22 5.70
N SER A 29 -23.07 12.55 4.56
CA SER A 29 -22.95 11.09 4.59
C SER A 29 -21.48 10.77 4.89
N PRO A 30 -21.17 9.91 5.88
CA PRO A 30 -19.80 9.65 6.27
C PRO A 30 -19.07 9.13 5.04
N ALA A 31 -17.93 9.74 4.70
CA ALA A 31 -16.96 9.10 3.84
C ALA A 31 -16.74 7.71 4.43
N GLU A 32 -17.21 6.68 3.71
CA GLU A 32 -16.99 5.29 4.07
C GLU A 32 -15.48 5.14 4.22
N PRO A 33 -14.95 4.88 5.43
CA PRO A 33 -13.52 4.78 5.65
C PRO A 33 -12.90 3.58 4.89
N ASP A 34 -13.75 2.74 4.29
CA ASP A 34 -13.39 1.48 3.66
C ASP A 34 -13.02 1.61 2.17
N ALA A 35 -13.59 2.56 1.42
CA ALA A 35 -13.33 2.71 -0.01
C ALA A 35 -11.87 3.08 -0.33
N GLY A 36 -11.24 3.84 0.57
CA GLY A 36 -9.82 4.20 0.47
C GLY A 36 -8.87 3.04 0.85
N LEU A 37 -9.32 2.12 1.72
CA LEU A 37 -8.55 0.93 2.09
C LEU A 37 -8.62 -0.16 1.02
N GLU A 38 -9.73 -0.27 0.30
CA GLU A 38 -9.88 -1.24 -0.80
C GLU A 38 -8.79 -1.09 -1.86
N ALA A 39 -8.46 0.15 -2.21
CA ALA A 39 -7.38 0.46 -3.15
C ALA A 39 -5.97 0.10 -2.62
N VAL A 40 -5.78 0.01 -1.30
CA VAL A 40 -4.49 -0.32 -0.67
C VAL A 40 -4.22 -1.82 -0.69
N TYR A 41 -5.26 -2.66 -0.70
CA TYR A 41 -5.09 -4.12 -0.72
C TYR A 41 -4.51 -4.67 -2.03
N ASP A 42 -4.67 -3.94 -3.15
CA ASP A 42 -4.19 -4.39 -4.47
C ASP A 42 -2.73 -3.99 -4.75
N ILE A 43 -2.06 -3.35 -3.79
CA ILE A 43 -0.68 -2.90 -3.98
C ILE A 43 0.26 -4.12 -4.01
N PRO A 44 0.99 -4.36 -5.12
CA PRO A 44 1.91 -5.48 -5.21
C PRO A 44 3.09 -5.27 -4.26
N VAL A 45 3.40 -6.29 -3.45
CA VAL A 45 4.53 -6.28 -2.52
C VAL A 45 5.55 -7.36 -2.89
N LYS A 46 6.83 -7.07 -2.64
CA LYS A 46 7.90 -8.05 -2.85
C LYS A 46 8.02 -8.94 -1.61
N VAL A 47 7.71 -10.23 -1.79
CA VAL A 47 7.94 -11.26 -0.78
C VAL A 47 9.25 -11.97 -1.07
N SER A 48 10.09 -12.16 -0.06
CA SER A 48 11.37 -12.87 -0.16
C SER A 48 11.43 -13.93 0.94
N ALA A 49 11.70 -15.17 0.56
CA ALA A 49 11.94 -16.25 1.51
C ALA A 49 13.45 -16.44 1.67
N VAL A 50 13.92 -16.34 2.91
CA VAL A 50 15.34 -16.44 3.24
C VAL A 50 15.57 -17.77 3.96
N LEU A 51 16.37 -18.63 3.31
CA LEU A 51 16.78 -19.92 3.88
C LEU A 51 17.73 -19.74 5.07
N GLY A 52 18.61 -18.73 5.01
CA GLY A 52 19.58 -18.44 6.05
C GLY A 52 20.51 -17.30 5.65
N THR A 53 21.28 -16.83 6.61
CA THR A 53 22.22 -15.72 6.48
C THR A 53 23.63 -16.21 6.79
N CYS A 54 24.65 -15.49 6.32
CA CYS A 54 26.03 -15.75 6.71
C CYS A 54 26.82 -14.45 6.72
N ASP A 55 27.67 -14.28 7.72
CA ASP A 55 28.62 -13.18 7.80
C ASP A 55 29.97 -13.63 7.24
N LEU A 56 30.39 -12.99 6.15
CA LEU A 56 31.65 -13.29 5.48
C LEU A 56 32.57 -12.07 5.51
N GLN A 57 33.86 -12.30 5.76
CA GLN A 57 34.86 -11.26 5.59
C GLN A 57 35.08 -10.97 4.10
N ILE A 58 35.38 -9.72 3.75
CA ILE A 58 35.54 -9.27 2.36
C ILE A 58 36.56 -10.13 1.59
N HIS A 59 37.65 -10.55 2.23
CA HIS A 59 38.65 -11.42 1.58
C HIS A 59 38.15 -12.82 1.27
N GLN A 60 37.19 -13.36 2.04
CA GLN A 60 36.53 -14.63 1.74
C GLN A 60 35.58 -14.47 0.56
N LEU A 61 34.83 -13.36 0.53
CA LEU A 61 33.93 -13.03 -0.59
C LEU A 61 34.68 -12.95 -1.92
N LEU A 62 35.86 -12.32 -1.94
CA LEU A 62 36.72 -12.23 -3.13
C LEU A 62 37.28 -13.60 -3.58
N LYS A 63 37.37 -14.57 -2.68
CA LYS A 63 37.82 -15.93 -2.97
C LYS A 63 36.68 -16.85 -3.42
N LEU A 64 35.42 -16.43 -3.28
CA LEU A 64 34.29 -17.21 -3.77
C LEU A 64 34.35 -17.31 -5.29
N GLY A 65 34.57 -18.53 -5.76
CA GLY A 65 34.54 -18.89 -7.17
C GLY A 65 33.45 -19.90 -7.45
N ARG A 66 33.45 -20.44 -8.67
CA ARG A 66 32.55 -21.54 -9.03
C ARG A 66 32.84 -22.76 -8.15
N GLY A 67 31.80 -23.31 -7.54
CA GLY A 67 31.91 -24.49 -6.66
C GLY A 67 32.23 -24.17 -5.20
N ALA A 68 32.31 -22.89 -4.81
CA ALA A 68 32.42 -22.54 -3.40
C ALA A 68 31.12 -22.88 -2.66
N VAL A 69 31.24 -23.53 -1.50
CA VAL A 69 30.13 -23.85 -0.61
C VAL A 69 30.18 -22.88 0.56
N VAL A 70 29.06 -22.21 0.84
CA VAL A 70 28.93 -21.27 1.95
C VAL A 70 27.99 -21.89 2.97
N GLU A 71 28.48 -22.02 4.20
CA GLU A 71 27.67 -22.47 5.32
C GLU A 71 26.79 -21.31 5.82
N LEU A 72 25.51 -21.58 6.00
CA LEU A 72 24.55 -20.64 6.56
C LEU A 72 24.39 -20.89 8.06
N ASP A 73 23.82 -19.91 8.77
CA ASP A 73 23.57 -20.03 10.22
C ASP A 73 22.45 -21.03 10.59
N ARG A 74 21.60 -21.39 9.61
CA ARG A 74 20.38 -22.16 9.82
C ARG A 74 20.57 -23.67 9.64
N LYS A 75 19.91 -24.47 10.50
CA LYS A 75 19.96 -25.95 10.41
C LYS A 75 18.97 -26.50 9.38
N VAL A 76 19.25 -27.70 8.88
CA VAL A 76 18.33 -28.42 7.99
C VAL A 76 17.03 -28.74 8.74
N GLY A 77 15.89 -28.36 8.14
CA GLY A 77 14.57 -28.60 8.70
C GLY A 77 14.09 -27.53 9.68
N GLU A 78 14.83 -26.43 9.85
CA GLU A 78 14.33 -25.27 10.59
C GLU A 78 13.39 -24.44 9.70
N ALA A 79 12.41 -23.77 10.32
CA ALA A 79 11.51 -22.87 9.60
C ALA A 79 12.33 -21.78 8.91
N VAL A 80 11.98 -21.39 7.68
CA VAL A 80 12.54 -20.28 6.90
C VAL A 80 11.86 -18.96 7.22
N ASP A 81 12.59 -17.87 7.05
CA ASP A 81 12.09 -16.52 7.30
C ASP A 81 11.46 -15.95 6.04
N ILE A 82 10.30 -15.30 6.22
CA ILE A 82 9.57 -14.69 5.12
C ILE A 82 9.54 -13.19 5.37
N LEU A 83 10.15 -12.47 4.45
CA LEU A 83 10.30 -11.03 4.48
C LEU A 83 9.40 -10.39 3.43
N VAL A 84 8.77 -9.28 3.79
CA VAL A 84 8.04 -8.41 2.87
C VAL A 84 8.67 -7.03 2.95
N ASN A 85 9.19 -6.52 1.84
CA ASN A 85 9.94 -5.26 1.81
C ASN A 85 10.99 -5.17 2.94
N ASP A 86 11.81 -6.21 3.08
CA ASP A 86 12.89 -6.34 4.08
C ASP A 86 12.43 -6.40 5.55
N ARG A 87 11.13 -6.57 5.81
CA ARG A 87 10.59 -6.79 7.15
C ARG A 87 10.14 -8.24 7.34
N LEU A 88 10.57 -8.88 8.42
CA LEU A 88 10.10 -10.21 8.82
C LEU A 88 8.59 -10.17 9.13
N VAL A 89 7.80 -10.94 8.38
CA VAL A 89 6.34 -11.03 8.57
C VAL A 89 5.87 -12.40 9.00
N ALA A 90 6.64 -13.45 8.68
CA ALA A 90 6.22 -14.81 8.96
C ALA A 90 7.42 -15.76 9.00
N ARG A 91 7.18 -16.95 9.54
CA ARG A 91 8.03 -18.13 9.43
C ARG A 91 7.24 -19.26 8.77
N GLY A 92 7.95 -20.13 8.06
CA GLY A 92 7.33 -21.26 7.39
C GLY A 92 8.29 -22.40 7.15
N GLU A 93 7.79 -23.57 6.80
CA GLU A 93 8.62 -24.73 6.46
C GLU A 93 8.67 -24.91 4.94
N VAL A 94 9.85 -25.29 4.43
CA VAL A 94 10.03 -25.57 3.00
C VAL A 94 9.43 -26.92 2.68
N VAL A 95 8.50 -26.94 1.74
CA VAL A 95 7.85 -28.14 1.22
C VAL A 95 8.04 -28.23 -0.28
N ILE A 96 7.99 -29.44 -0.82
CA ILE A 96 8.03 -29.65 -2.27
C ILE A 96 6.60 -29.95 -2.73
N VAL A 97 6.08 -29.15 -3.63
CA VAL A 97 4.74 -29.28 -4.21
C VAL A 97 4.88 -29.33 -5.71
N GLU A 98 4.51 -30.44 -6.34
CA GLU A 98 4.52 -30.60 -7.80
C GLU A 98 5.88 -30.23 -8.43
N ASP A 99 6.98 -30.76 -7.88
CA ASP A 99 8.37 -30.47 -8.28
C ASP A 99 8.81 -28.99 -8.11
N LYS A 100 7.99 -28.18 -7.45
CA LYS A 100 8.31 -26.79 -7.11
C LYS A 100 8.58 -26.66 -5.62
N LEU A 101 9.44 -25.71 -5.28
CA LEU A 101 9.63 -25.28 -3.90
C LEU A 101 8.42 -24.46 -3.46
N GLY A 102 7.77 -24.92 -2.40
CA GLY A 102 6.69 -24.23 -1.69
C GLY A 102 7.09 -23.94 -0.24
N ILE A 103 6.32 -23.08 0.42
CA ILE A 103 6.53 -22.74 1.82
C ILE A 103 5.18 -22.82 2.53
N THR A 104 5.09 -23.67 3.55
CA THR A 104 3.92 -23.75 4.42
C THR A 104 4.10 -22.75 5.56
N MET A 105 3.16 -21.83 5.75
CA MET A 105 3.23 -20.86 6.84
C MET A 105 3.04 -21.56 8.18
N THR A 106 3.98 -21.38 9.11
CA THR A 106 3.88 -21.91 10.47
C THR A 106 3.51 -20.83 11.47
N GLU A 107 4.10 -19.65 11.35
CA GLU A 107 3.87 -18.53 12.25
C GLU A 107 3.75 -17.22 11.48
N ILE A 108 2.80 -16.35 11.86
CA ILE A 108 2.65 -15.00 11.29
C ILE A 108 2.96 -13.98 12.38
N VAL A 109 3.97 -13.15 12.14
CA VAL A 109 4.36 -12.06 13.02
C VAL A 109 3.54 -10.83 12.63
N LYS A 110 2.54 -10.49 13.46
CA LYS A 110 1.77 -9.25 13.27
C LYS A 110 2.69 -8.03 13.48
N SER A 111 2.88 -7.23 12.44
CA SER A 111 3.35 -5.85 12.61
C SER A 111 2.25 -5.04 13.29
N ARG A 112 2.59 -4.45 14.44
CA ARG A 112 1.76 -3.48 15.14
C ARG A 112 1.75 -2.14 14.43
#